data_AF-A0A1Q7YPH5-F1
#
_entry.id   AF-A0A1Q7YPH5-F1
#
_cell.length_a   1.000
_cell.length_b   1.000
_cell.length_c   1.000
_cell.angle_alpha   90.00
_cell.angle_beta   90.00
_cell.angle_gamma   90.00
#
_symmetry.space_group_name_H-M   'P 1'
#
loop_
_entity.id
_entity.type
_entity.pdbx_description
1 polymer ?
#
loop_
_entity_poly.entity_id
_entity_poly.type
_entity_poly.pdbx_seq_one_letter_code
_entity_poly.pdbx_strand_id
1 'polypeptide(L)'
;MRPIAGGVCSVCGERLFSPYAFSGEQGEPSCGLCRRLEPPFAKATAYGSYDGGLRDLIQLLKYEQMRPAANVLGRMLAEAIADLESSFGEGKVLVVPVPLHRSKLRQRGFNQSELIARAALKLKPAGDRLVLNANVLERRFAVTRPDEVAGRETLLVDDVFTTGTTVSECARLLRRAGVSKVWVATVARTLKADAAHAEVESEVEAGMRMAAHG
;
A
#
# COMPACT_ATOMS: atom_id res chain seq x y z
N MET A 1 -13.33 -4.61 -9.77
CA MET A 1 -12.52 -4.27 -8.59
C MET A 1 -12.97 -5.20 -7.47
N ARG A 2 -12.11 -6.11 -7.00
CA ARG A 2 -12.44 -7.08 -5.94
C ARG A 2 -11.28 -7.16 -4.94
N PRO A 3 -11.56 -7.50 -3.67
CA PRO A 3 -10.52 -7.78 -2.69
C PRO A 3 -9.58 -8.90 -3.13
N ILE A 4 -8.33 -8.86 -2.67
CA ILE A 4 -7.38 -9.96 -2.88
C ILE A 4 -7.86 -11.18 -2.11
N ALA A 5 -8.21 -12.24 -2.84
CA ALA A 5 -8.62 -13.51 -2.27
C ALA A 5 -7.51 -14.57 -2.37
N GLY A 6 -7.60 -15.59 -1.50
CA GLY A 6 -6.71 -16.74 -1.46
C GLY A 6 -5.59 -16.64 -0.41
N GLY A 7 -4.67 -17.60 -0.43
CA GLY A 7 -3.52 -17.61 0.47
C GLY A 7 -2.54 -16.47 0.16
N VAL A 8 -2.33 -15.58 1.11
CA VAL A 8 -1.40 -14.45 1.00
C VAL A 8 -0.28 -14.54 2.05
N CYS A 9 0.85 -13.91 1.76
CA CYS A 9 1.92 -13.71 2.73
C CYS A 9 1.41 -12.82 3.87
N SER A 10 1.54 -13.27 5.12
CA SER A 10 1.11 -12.55 6.31
C SER A 10 1.91 -11.27 6.58
N VAL A 11 3.09 -11.14 5.99
CA VAL A 11 3.94 -9.94 6.10
C VAL A 11 3.61 -8.93 5.01
N CYS A 12 3.77 -9.28 3.73
CA CYS A 12 3.62 -8.29 2.66
C CYS A 12 2.29 -8.33 1.91
N GLY A 13 1.48 -9.39 2.06
CA GLY A 13 0.23 -9.62 1.34
C GLY A 13 0.37 -10.26 -0.05
N GLU A 14 1.55 -10.77 -0.43
CA GLU A 14 1.78 -11.39 -1.76
C GLU A 14 1.00 -12.69 -1.90
N ARG A 15 0.43 -12.95 -3.08
CA ARG A 15 -0.27 -14.21 -3.34
C ARG A 15 0.74 -15.36 -3.31
N LEU A 16 0.41 -16.39 -2.55
CA LEU A 16 1.21 -17.60 -2.45
C LEU A 16 0.60 -18.68 -3.35
N PHE A 17 1.38 -19.15 -4.32
CA PHE A 17 0.93 -20.14 -5.32
C PHE A 17 1.12 -21.59 -4.87
N SER A 18 1.83 -21.82 -3.76
CA SER A 18 2.14 -23.17 -3.30
C SER A 18 1.70 -23.37 -1.85
N PRO A 19 0.98 -24.46 -1.54
CA PRO A 19 0.75 -24.87 -0.15
C PRO A 19 2.06 -25.25 0.58
N TYR A 20 3.19 -25.40 -0.11
CA TYR A 20 4.48 -25.61 0.55
C TYR A 20 5.17 -24.29 0.98
N ALA A 21 4.58 -23.13 0.65
CA ALA A 21 4.99 -21.85 1.23
C ALA A 21 4.62 -21.72 2.73
N PHE A 22 3.83 -22.65 3.26
CA PHE A 22 3.57 -22.85 4.69
C PHE A 22 4.72 -23.61 5.36
N SER A 23 5.92 -23.02 5.41
CA SER A 23 7.02 -23.58 6.20
C SER A 23 7.36 -22.65 7.35
N GLY A 24 6.76 -22.94 8.49
CA GLY A 24 7.20 -22.55 9.82
C GLY A 24 6.58 -23.53 10.81
N GLU A 25 7.38 -24.11 11.70
CA GLU A 25 6.97 -25.19 12.62
C GLU A 25 5.78 -24.82 13.54
N GLN A 26 5.39 -23.53 13.58
CA GLN A 26 4.15 -23.00 14.20
C GLN A 26 3.58 -21.74 13.48
N GLY A 27 4.02 -21.38 12.27
CA GLY A 27 4.02 -19.98 11.81
C GLY A 27 3.17 -19.62 10.58
N GLU A 28 2.62 -18.40 10.57
CA GLU A 28 1.83 -17.81 9.48
C GLU A 28 2.53 -17.87 8.09
N PRO A 29 1.77 -17.95 6.98
CA PRO A 29 2.32 -18.01 5.63
C PRO A 29 3.24 -16.83 5.27
N SER A 30 4.46 -17.09 4.79
CA SER A 30 5.38 -16.03 4.36
C SER A 30 5.94 -16.30 2.95
N CYS A 31 6.17 -15.25 2.16
CA CYS A 31 6.81 -15.39 0.85
C CYS A 31 8.34 -15.44 0.98
N GLY A 32 9.02 -16.05 0.00
CA GLY A 32 10.48 -16.15 0.02
C GLY A 32 11.22 -14.81 0.05
N LEU A 33 10.59 -13.73 -0.40
CA LEU A 33 11.18 -12.39 -0.31
C LEU A 33 11.13 -11.85 1.13
N CYS A 34 10.00 -11.97 1.82
CA CYS A 34 9.86 -11.52 3.20
C CYS A 34 10.74 -12.34 4.15
N ARG A 35 10.86 -13.66 3.93
CA ARG A 35 11.78 -14.52 4.69
C ARG A 35 13.25 -14.11 4.55
N ARG A 36 13.65 -13.57 3.40
CA ARG A 36 15.06 -13.19 3.15
C ARG A 36 15.39 -11.76 3.56
N LEU A 37 14.46 -10.83 3.37
CA LEU A 37 14.73 -9.40 3.51
C LEU A 37 14.29 -8.82 4.85
N GLU A 38 13.46 -9.55 5.62
CA GLU A 38 12.87 -9.09 6.89
C GLU A 38 12.38 -7.64 6.80
N PRO A 39 11.23 -7.41 6.13
CA PRO A 39 10.77 -6.06 5.85
C PRO A 39 10.66 -5.21 7.12
N PRO A 40 10.98 -3.90 7.05
CA PRO A 40 11.00 -2.99 8.20
C PRO A 40 9.61 -2.60 8.72
N PHE A 41 8.58 -3.39 8.41
CA PHE A 41 7.19 -3.24 8.82
C PHE A 41 6.64 -4.60 9.22
N ALA A 42 5.66 -4.62 10.12
CA ALA A 42 5.10 -5.85 10.67
C ALA A 42 4.15 -6.55 9.69
N LYS A 43 3.25 -5.79 9.06
CA LYS A 43 2.26 -6.31 8.12
C LYS A 43 1.84 -5.24 7.12
N ALA A 44 1.65 -5.67 5.88
CA ALA A 44 1.11 -4.89 4.79
C ALA A 44 -0.14 -5.56 4.23
N THR A 45 -1.16 -4.75 4.00
CA THR A 45 -2.41 -5.15 3.34
C THR A 45 -2.68 -4.24 2.13
N ALA A 46 -3.38 -4.79 1.16
CA ALA A 46 -3.86 -4.05 0.01
C ALA A 46 -5.29 -4.51 -0.29
N TYR A 47 -6.17 -3.58 -0.66
CA TYR A 47 -7.54 -3.95 -1.04
C TYR A 47 -7.53 -4.91 -2.23
N GLY A 48 -6.95 -4.51 -3.38
CA GLY A 48 -7.02 -5.29 -4.63
C GLY A 48 -5.69 -5.45 -5.36
N SER A 49 -5.71 -6.24 -6.44
CA SER A 49 -4.63 -6.26 -7.42
C SER A 49 -4.57 -4.96 -8.23
N TYR A 50 -3.37 -4.53 -8.61
CA TYR A 50 -3.14 -3.33 -9.42
C TYR A 50 -3.38 -3.64 -10.91
N ASP A 51 -4.61 -3.96 -11.25
CA ASP A 51 -5.07 -4.29 -12.60
C ASP A 51 -6.46 -3.69 -12.90
N GLY A 52 -6.86 -3.80 -14.16
CA GLY A 52 -8.17 -3.40 -14.69
C GLY A 52 -8.73 -2.10 -14.10
N GLY A 53 -9.99 -2.14 -13.67
CA GLY A 53 -10.67 -0.94 -13.17
C GLY A 53 -10.04 -0.31 -11.92
N LEU A 54 -9.26 -1.05 -11.11
CA LEU A 54 -8.58 -0.46 -9.95
C LEU A 54 -7.36 0.36 -10.40
N ARG A 55 -6.59 -0.19 -11.34
CA ARG A 55 -5.51 0.54 -12.02
C ARG A 55 -6.04 1.79 -12.69
N ASP A 56 -7.14 1.69 -13.43
CA ASP A 56 -7.75 2.81 -14.15
C ASP A 56 -8.21 3.92 -13.19
N LEU A 57 -8.90 3.55 -12.11
CA LEU A 57 -9.36 4.52 -11.11
C LEU A 57 -8.20 5.26 -10.42
N ILE A 58 -7.09 4.56 -10.14
CA ILE A 58 -5.87 5.17 -9.60
C ILE A 58 -5.24 6.11 -10.64
N GLN A 59 -5.26 5.77 -11.92
CA GLN A 59 -4.74 6.63 -12.99
C GLN A 59 -5.59 7.88 -13.19
N LEU A 60 -6.92 7.76 -13.16
CA LEU A 60 -7.85 8.90 -13.21
C LEU A 60 -7.55 9.91 -12.09
N LEU A 61 -7.26 9.42 -10.88
CA LEU A 61 -6.80 10.30 -9.81
C LEU A 61 -5.45 10.92 -10.18
N LYS A 62 -4.43 10.11 -10.52
CA LYS A 62 -3.04 10.57 -10.66
C LYS A 62 -2.76 11.50 -11.84
N TYR A 63 -3.48 11.34 -12.94
CA TYR A 63 -3.13 11.98 -14.22
C TYR A 63 -4.25 12.88 -14.72
N GLU A 64 -5.51 12.45 -14.60
CA GLU A 64 -6.68 13.26 -14.97
C GLU A 64 -7.14 14.19 -13.83
N GLN A 65 -6.47 14.16 -12.68
CA GLN A 65 -6.79 14.98 -11.50
C GLN A 65 -8.24 14.83 -11.02
N MET A 66 -8.87 13.67 -11.27
CA MET A 66 -10.25 13.41 -10.90
C MET A 66 -10.35 13.16 -9.38
N ARG A 67 -10.26 14.24 -8.58
CA ARG A 67 -10.20 14.18 -7.11
C ARG A 67 -11.33 13.37 -6.46
N PRO A 68 -12.59 13.40 -6.94
CA PRO A 68 -13.62 12.49 -6.45
C PRO A 68 -13.27 11.00 -6.49
N ALA A 69 -12.32 10.54 -7.30
CA ALA A 69 -11.83 9.15 -7.29
C ALA A 69 -11.25 8.79 -5.92
N ALA A 70 -10.65 9.75 -5.21
CA ALA A 70 -10.12 9.53 -3.88
C ALA A 70 -11.19 9.07 -2.88
N ASN A 71 -12.47 9.43 -3.07
CA ASN A 71 -13.55 8.93 -2.21
C ASN A 71 -13.83 7.44 -2.45
N VAL A 72 -13.79 7.01 -3.71
CA VAL A 72 -13.98 5.60 -4.09
C VAL A 72 -12.79 4.76 -3.62
N LEU A 73 -11.57 5.22 -3.91
CA LEU A 73 -10.33 4.60 -3.45
C LEU A 73 -10.23 4.61 -1.92
N GLY A 74 -10.77 5.63 -1.25
CA GLY A 74 -10.81 5.73 0.21
C GLY A 74 -11.70 4.67 0.86
N ARG A 75 -12.82 4.28 0.23
CA ARG A 75 -13.63 3.14 0.70
C ARG A 75 -12.85 1.84 0.64
N MET A 76 -12.15 1.60 -0.47
CA MET A 76 -11.31 0.41 -0.64
C MET A 76 -10.16 0.39 0.38
N LEU A 77 -9.49 1.51 0.58
CA LEU A 77 -8.46 1.63 1.61
C LEU A 77 -9.04 1.38 3.02
N ALA A 78 -10.24 1.87 3.32
CA ALA A 78 -10.88 1.65 4.61
C ALA A 78 -11.13 0.15 4.87
N GLU A 79 -11.59 -0.61 3.87
CA GLU A 79 -11.70 -2.07 3.96
C GLU A 79 -10.35 -2.71 4.27
N ALA A 80 -9.29 -2.33 3.54
CA ALA A 80 -7.95 -2.84 3.80
C ALA A 80 -7.45 -2.50 5.22
N ILE A 81 -7.75 -1.30 5.73
CA ILE A 81 -7.38 -0.90 7.10
C ILE A 81 -8.14 -1.72 8.15
N ALA A 82 -9.41 -2.03 7.91
CA ALA A 82 -10.20 -2.84 8.82
C ALA A 82 -9.59 -4.25 9.01
N ASP A 83 -8.99 -4.83 7.96
CA ASP A 83 -8.27 -6.12 8.06
C ASP A 83 -7.04 -6.07 8.98
N LEU A 84 -6.52 -4.87 9.30
CA LEU A 84 -5.43 -4.67 10.24
C LEU A 84 -5.89 -4.32 11.65
N GLU A 85 -7.16 -4.01 11.87
CA GLU A 85 -7.65 -3.46 13.15
C GLU A 85 -7.28 -4.37 14.33
N SER A 86 -7.50 -5.67 14.18
CA SER A 86 -7.18 -6.68 15.20
C SER A 86 -5.68 -6.85 15.48
N SER A 87 -4.83 -6.35 14.57
CA SER A 87 -3.38 -6.41 14.71
C SER A 87 -2.82 -5.20 15.49
N PHE A 88 -3.57 -4.10 15.56
CA PHE A 88 -3.16 -2.92 16.31
C PHE A 88 -3.15 -3.19 17.81
N GLY A 89 -2.28 -2.50 18.57
CA GLY A 89 -2.30 -2.51 20.05
C GLY A 89 -3.58 -1.90 20.64
N GLU A 90 -3.58 -1.41 21.87
CA GLU A 90 -4.78 -0.75 22.46
C GLU A 90 -4.84 0.76 22.18
N GLY A 91 -3.69 1.38 21.86
CA GLY A 91 -3.54 2.82 21.72
C GLY A 91 -4.03 3.41 20.38
N LYS A 92 -3.82 4.73 20.23
CA LYS A 92 -4.02 5.43 18.95
C LYS A 92 -2.93 5.07 17.96
N VAL A 93 -3.31 4.84 16.70
CA VAL A 93 -2.39 4.57 15.60
C VAL A 93 -2.22 5.84 14.76
N LEU A 94 -0.98 6.24 14.53
CA LEU A 94 -0.67 7.38 13.69
C LEU A 94 -0.75 6.99 12.22
N VAL A 95 -1.57 7.67 11.42
CA VAL A 95 -1.67 7.44 9.98
C VAL A 95 -0.75 8.42 9.27
N VAL A 96 0.19 7.91 8.47
CA VAL A 96 1.17 8.71 7.74
C VAL A 96 1.09 8.36 6.26
N PRO A 97 0.58 9.25 5.40
CA PRO A 97 0.60 9.03 3.97
C PRO A 97 2.03 9.11 3.43
N VAL A 98 2.36 8.24 2.47
CA VAL A 98 3.67 8.27 1.81
C VAL A 98 3.85 9.62 1.08
N PRO A 99 5.00 10.30 1.26
CA PRO A 99 5.24 11.57 0.59
C PRO A 99 5.51 11.36 -0.91
N LEU A 100 4.76 12.05 -1.77
CA LEU A 100 4.99 12.05 -3.22
C LEU A 100 6.33 12.80 -3.59
N HIS A 101 6.85 12.85 -4.83
CA HIS A 101 8.09 13.62 -5.17
C HIS A 101 7.82 15.06 -5.66
N ARG A 102 8.60 16.10 -5.27
CA ARG A 102 8.25 17.55 -5.42
C ARG A 102 7.79 17.91 -6.83
N SER A 103 8.45 17.38 -7.86
CA SER A 103 8.02 17.52 -9.25
C SER A 103 6.60 17.00 -9.48
N LYS A 104 6.29 15.78 -9.04
CA LYS A 104 4.96 15.17 -9.15
C LYS A 104 3.88 15.92 -8.36
N LEU A 105 4.21 16.52 -7.21
CA LEU A 105 3.23 17.35 -6.49
C LEU A 105 2.94 18.66 -7.21
N ARG A 106 3.95 19.32 -7.78
CA ARG A 106 3.73 20.50 -8.62
C ARG A 106 2.89 20.17 -9.85
N GLN A 107 3.15 19.02 -10.48
CA GLN A 107 2.40 18.55 -11.64
C GLN A 107 0.95 18.19 -11.30
N ARG A 108 0.72 17.47 -10.20
CA ARG A 108 -0.62 16.96 -9.84
C ARG A 108 -1.43 17.92 -8.96
N GLY A 109 -0.79 18.84 -8.27
CA GLY A 109 -1.43 19.75 -7.30
C GLY A 109 -1.85 19.12 -5.97
N PHE A 110 -1.62 17.82 -5.75
CA PHE A 110 -1.95 17.11 -4.50
C PHE A 110 -1.10 15.85 -4.28
N ASN A 111 -1.12 15.33 -3.05
CA ASN A 111 -0.60 13.99 -2.72
C ASN A 111 -1.76 12.98 -2.73
N GLN A 112 -1.75 12.02 -3.65
CA GLN A 112 -2.83 11.05 -3.80
C GLN A 112 -3.01 10.18 -2.55
N SER A 113 -1.91 9.75 -1.92
CA SER A 113 -1.94 8.87 -0.75
C SER A 113 -2.57 9.59 0.44
N GLU A 114 -2.34 10.91 0.57
CA GLU A 114 -3.00 11.74 1.58
C GLU A 114 -4.49 11.94 1.31
N LEU A 115 -4.90 12.22 0.05
CA LEU A 115 -6.31 12.37 -0.30
C LEU A 115 -7.10 11.08 -0.03
N ILE A 116 -6.55 9.92 -0.40
CA ILE A 116 -7.16 8.62 -0.16
C ILE A 116 -7.23 8.33 1.35
N ALA A 117 -6.16 8.59 2.10
CA ALA A 117 -6.16 8.42 3.56
C ALA A 117 -7.26 9.27 4.23
N ARG A 118 -7.38 10.55 3.85
CA ARG A 118 -8.42 11.45 4.38
C ARG A 118 -9.82 10.94 4.07
N ALA A 119 -10.04 10.37 2.89
CA ALA A 119 -11.32 9.78 2.54
C ALA A 119 -11.62 8.51 3.35
N ALA A 120 -10.63 7.62 3.52
CA ALA A 120 -10.78 6.39 4.31
C ALA A 120 -11.10 6.67 5.79
N LEU A 121 -10.40 7.62 6.42
CA LEU A 121 -10.57 7.91 7.85
C LEU A 121 -11.95 8.47 8.21
N LYS A 122 -12.67 9.07 7.26
CA LYS A 122 -14.07 9.49 7.47
C LYS A 122 -15.01 8.32 7.73
N LEU A 123 -14.62 7.11 7.30
CA LEU A 123 -15.39 5.88 7.44
C LEU A 123 -15.08 5.15 8.75
N LYS A 124 -14.11 5.65 9.54
CA LYS A 124 -13.70 5.07 10.83
C LYS A 124 -13.40 3.56 10.79
N PRO A 125 -12.51 3.09 9.89
CA PRO A 125 -12.24 1.65 9.71
C PRO A 125 -11.58 0.96 10.92
N ALA A 126 -11.15 1.72 11.93
CA ALA A 126 -10.69 1.22 13.21
C ALA A 126 -11.21 2.12 14.36
N GLY A 127 -12.49 2.51 14.26
CA GLY A 127 -13.11 3.49 15.15
C GLY A 127 -12.40 4.84 15.13
N ASP A 128 -12.30 5.47 16.31
CA ASP A 128 -11.64 6.77 16.51
C ASP A 128 -10.13 6.67 16.85
N ARG A 129 -9.53 5.49 16.60
CA ARG A 129 -8.14 5.19 16.98
C ARG A 129 -7.11 5.75 16.00
N LEU A 130 -7.52 6.05 14.77
CA LEU A 130 -6.63 6.50 13.70
C LEU A 130 -6.48 8.03 13.71
N VAL A 131 -5.24 8.51 13.76
CA VAL A 131 -4.93 9.95 13.74
C VAL A 131 -4.02 10.27 12.56
N LEU A 132 -4.50 11.05 11.59
CA LEU A 132 -3.71 11.43 10.42
C LEU A 132 -2.69 12.53 10.74
N ASN A 133 -1.44 12.32 10.32
CA ASN A 133 -0.43 13.36 10.26
C ASN A 133 0.43 13.24 8.99
N ALA A 134 0.15 14.10 8.02
CA ALA A 134 0.85 14.15 6.74
C ALA A 134 2.22 14.84 6.80
N ASN A 135 2.57 15.48 7.91
CA ASN A 135 3.77 16.30 8.04
C ASN A 135 4.92 15.56 8.75
N VAL A 136 4.76 14.29 9.09
CA VAL A 136 5.78 13.46 9.77
C VAL A 136 6.92 13.06 8.83
N LEU A 137 6.60 12.76 7.58
CA LEU A 137 7.57 12.33 6.58
C LEU A 137 7.68 13.37 5.48
N GLU A 138 8.90 13.88 5.27
CA GLU A 138 9.21 14.80 4.18
C GLU A 138 9.92 14.11 3.00
N ARG A 139 9.92 14.79 1.86
CA ARG A 139 10.52 14.31 0.61
C ARG A 139 12.04 14.36 0.74
N ARG A 140 12.70 13.21 0.53
CA ARG A 140 14.03 12.74 1.02
C ARG A 140 13.94 11.76 2.19
N PHE A 141 12.71 11.43 2.60
CA PHE A 141 12.41 10.47 3.65
C PHE A 141 13.16 10.85 4.93
N ALA A 142 12.86 12.03 5.45
CA ALA A 142 13.27 12.43 6.79
C ALA A 142 12.04 12.41 7.69
N VAL A 143 12.23 11.95 8.93
CA VAL A 143 11.23 12.15 9.98
C VAL A 143 11.45 13.53 10.57
N THR A 144 10.48 14.42 10.37
CA THR A 144 10.57 15.83 10.80
C THR A 144 10.07 16.06 12.21
N ARG A 145 9.33 15.09 12.76
CA ARG A 145 8.68 15.16 14.06
C ARG A 145 8.90 13.87 14.85
N PRO A 146 10.16 13.55 15.23
CA PRO A 146 10.50 12.28 15.90
C PRO A 146 9.72 12.10 17.21
N ASP A 147 9.54 13.16 17.98
CA ASP A 147 8.81 13.11 19.26
C ASP A 147 7.32 12.76 19.10
N GLU A 148 6.73 13.09 17.94
CA GLU A 148 5.33 12.76 17.65
C GLU A 148 5.12 11.30 17.24
N VAL A 149 6.20 10.56 16.94
CA VAL A 149 6.14 9.18 16.45
C VAL A 149 6.78 8.17 17.40
N ALA A 150 7.69 8.59 18.26
CA ALA A 150 8.40 7.71 19.19
C ALA A 150 7.43 6.91 20.08
N GLY A 151 7.67 5.60 20.18
CA GLY A 151 6.85 4.67 20.97
C GLY A 151 5.48 4.32 20.37
N ARG A 152 5.03 5.01 19.31
CA ARG A 152 3.70 4.83 18.73
C ARG A 152 3.69 3.76 17.66
N GLU A 153 2.52 3.13 17.48
CA GLU A 153 2.24 2.39 16.25
C GLU A 153 1.91 3.38 15.12
N THR A 154 2.43 3.10 13.92
CA THR A 154 2.23 3.95 12.74
C THR A 154 1.72 3.13 11.56
N LEU A 155 0.65 3.58 10.93
CA LEU A 155 0.10 3.06 9.68
C LEU A 155 0.57 3.92 8.51
N LEU A 156 1.44 3.37 7.68
CA LEU A 156 1.82 3.96 6.40
C LEU A 156 0.72 3.71 5.36
N VAL A 157 0.31 4.76 4.66
CA VAL A 157 -0.69 4.69 3.59
C VAL A 157 -0.07 5.07 2.25
N ASP A 158 -0.25 4.21 1.26
CA ASP A 158 0.08 4.53 -0.14
C ASP A 158 -1.06 4.12 -1.08
N ASP A 159 -1.00 4.53 -2.34
CA ASP A 159 -2.01 4.15 -3.32
C ASP A 159 -1.73 2.76 -3.93
N VAL A 160 -0.45 2.41 -4.18
CA VAL A 160 -0.05 1.11 -4.76
C VAL A 160 1.19 0.55 -4.07
N PHE A 161 1.12 -0.71 -3.62
CA PHE A 161 2.27 -1.49 -3.18
C PHE A 161 2.84 -2.30 -4.36
N THR A 162 3.98 -1.89 -4.90
CA THR A 162 4.65 -2.65 -5.98
C THR A 162 5.69 -3.63 -5.39
N THR A 163 6.97 -3.29 -5.44
CA THR A 163 8.06 -4.07 -4.83
C THR A 163 8.18 -3.84 -3.32
N GLY A 164 7.48 -2.84 -2.80
CA GLY A 164 7.58 -2.41 -1.41
C GLY A 164 8.78 -1.53 -1.10
N THR A 165 9.54 -1.07 -2.10
CA THR A 165 10.75 -0.24 -1.89
C THR A 165 10.42 1.05 -1.13
N THR A 166 9.48 1.84 -1.66
CA THR A 166 9.08 3.12 -1.05
C THR A 166 8.58 2.96 0.38
N VAL A 167 7.68 2.01 0.62
CA VAL A 167 7.14 1.76 1.97
C VAL A 167 8.21 1.23 2.91
N SER A 168 9.15 0.39 2.43
CA SER A 168 10.26 -0.10 3.25
C SER A 168 11.21 1.03 3.64
N GLU A 169 11.51 1.96 2.74
CA GLU A 169 12.31 3.14 3.05
C GLU A 169 11.63 4.00 4.12
N CYS A 170 10.37 4.39 3.90
CA CYS A 170 9.57 5.13 4.88
C CYS A 170 9.55 4.42 6.25
N ALA A 171 9.29 3.11 6.25
CA ALA A 171 9.21 2.32 7.47
C ALA A 171 10.55 2.28 8.22
N ARG A 172 11.69 2.13 7.53
CA ARG A 172 13.03 2.19 8.18
C ARG A 172 13.25 3.49 8.91
N LEU A 173 12.80 4.61 8.34
CA LEU A 173 13.02 5.92 8.93
C LEU A 173 12.13 6.17 10.13
N LEU A 174 10.86 5.75 10.04
CA LEU A 174 9.95 5.73 11.17
C LEU A 174 10.51 4.86 12.31
N ARG A 175 11.02 3.67 12.00
CA ARG A 175 11.68 2.79 12.98
C ARG A 175 12.90 3.44 13.62
N ARG A 176 13.76 4.09 12.84
CA ARG A 176 14.92 4.86 13.35
C ARG A 176 14.51 6.04 14.23
N ALA A 177 13.35 6.63 13.99
CA ALA A 177 12.76 7.67 14.83
C ALA A 177 12.00 7.14 16.06
N GLY A 178 12.08 5.82 16.33
CA GLY A 178 11.54 5.23 17.56
C GLY A 178 10.10 4.72 17.45
N VAL A 179 9.50 4.63 16.25
CA VAL A 179 8.17 4.02 16.06
C VAL A 179 8.19 2.56 16.53
N SER A 180 7.26 2.18 17.40
CA SER A 180 7.23 0.86 18.04
C SER A 180 6.79 -0.25 17.09
N LYS A 181 5.90 0.08 16.14
CA LYS A 181 5.49 -0.83 15.07
C LYS A 181 5.02 -0.07 13.84
N VAL A 182 5.37 -0.56 12.65
CA VAL A 182 4.93 0.01 11.37
C VAL A 182 4.00 -0.98 10.68
N TRP A 183 2.81 -0.51 10.33
CA TRP A 183 1.80 -1.18 9.52
C TRP A 183 1.74 -0.50 8.15
N VAL A 184 1.26 -1.21 7.13
CA VAL A 184 1.10 -0.64 5.77
C VAL A 184 -0.28 -0.99 5.23
N ALA A 185 -1.00 -0.01 4.71
CA ALA A 185 -2.23 -0.22 3.95
C ALA A 185 -2.16 0.51 2.60
N THR A 186 -2.47 -0.21 1.53
CA THR A 186 -2.58 0.38 0.19
C THR A 186 -3.91 0.06 -0.48
N VAL A 187 -4.26 0.83 -1.51
CA VAL A 187 -5.47 0.53 -2.29
C VAL A 187 -5.22 -0.67 -3.19
N ALA A 188 -4.07 -0.72 -3.85
CA ALA A 188 -3.72 -1.82 -4.73
C ALA A 188 -2.33 -2.38 -4.43
N ARG A 189 -2.07 -3.58 -4.95
CA ARG A 189 -0.71 -4.13 -5.06
C ARG A 189 -0.47 -4.80 -6.40
N THR A 190 0.77 -4.78 -6.87
CA THR A 190 1.16 -5.65 -7.99
C THR A 190 1.38 -7.05 -7.45
N LEU A 191 0.68 -8.04 -8.01
CA LEU A 191 0.92 -9.46 -7.72
C LEU A 191 1.82 -10.06 -8.79
N LYS A 192 2.59 -11.09 -8.43
CA LYS A 192 3.50 -11.74 -9.37
C LYS A 192 2.80 -12.48 -10.51
N ALA A 193 1.61 -13.05 -10.27
CA ALA A 193 0.82 -13.65 -11.35
C ALA A 193 0.35 -12.60 -12.36
N ASP A 194 -0.08 -11.43 -11.88
CA ASP A 194 -0.64 -10.40 -12.75
C ASP A 194 0.44 -9.75 -13.61
N ALA A 195 1.68 -9.67 -13.12
CA ALA A 195 2.82 -9.23 -13.93
C ALA A 195 3.06 -10.16 -15.13
N ALA A 196 2.98 -11.48 -14.93
CA ALA A 196 3.10 -12.46 -16.01
C ALA A 196 1.92 -12.41 -16.99
N HIS A 197 0.69 -12.15 -16.51
CA HIS A 197 -0.48 -12.01 -17.38
C HIS A 197 -0.44 -10.70 -18.20
N ALA A 198 -0.01 -9.59 -17.60
CA ALA A 198 0.12 -8.30 -18.29
C ALA A 198 1.21 -8.32 -19.38
N GLU A 199 2.31 -9.07 -19.15
CA GLU A 199 3.34 -9.29 -20.18
C GLU A 199 2.74 -10.04 -21.38
N VAL A 200 1.99 -11.11 -21.16
CA VAL A 200 1.31 -11.88 -22.22
C VAL A 200 0.26 -11.04 -22.97
N GLU A 201 -0.59 -10.27 -22.27
CA GLU A 201 -1.55 -9.37 -22.93
C GLU A 201 -0.86 -8.31 -23.79
N SER A 202 0.24 -7.73 -23.31
CA SER A 202 1.00 -6.72 -24.05
C SER A 202 1.66 -7.29 -25.32
N GLU A 203 2.13 -8.54 -25.28
CA GLU A 203 2.69 -9.24 -26.44
C GLU A 203 1.59 -9.59 -27.46
N VAL A 204 0.40 -9.98 -26.99
CA VAL A 204 -0.75 -10.26 -27.85
C VAL A 204 -1.26 -8.98 -28.52
N GLU A 205 -1.38 -7.87 -27.79
CA GLU A 205 -1.76 -6.57 -28.37
C GLU A 205 -0.72 -6.05 -29.37
N ALA A 206 0.57 -6.19 -29.07
CA ALA A 206 1.66 -5.83 -29.98
C ALA A 206 1.64 -6.68 -31.25
N GLY A 207 1.39 -7.99 -31.13
CA GLY A 207 1.23 -8.91 -32.26
C GLY A 207 0.03 -8.58 -33.14
N MET A 208 -1.11 -8.23 -32.53
CA MET A 208 -2.32 -7.82 -33.28
C MET A 208 -2.13 -6.50 -34.03
N ARG A 209 -1.38 -5.54 -33.46
CA ARG A 209 -1.06 -4.27 -34.14
C ARG A 209 -0.12 -4.47 -35.33
N MET A 210 0.82 -5.40 -35.23
CA MET A 210 1.71 -5.75 -36.35
C MET A 210 0.97 -6.46 -37.49
N ALA A 211 -0.01 -7.33 -37.17
CA ALA A 211 -0.81 -8.01 -38.18
C ALA A 211 -1.81 -7.09 -38.90
N ALA A 212 -2.19 -5.96 -38.31
CA ALA A 212 -3.15 -5.01 -38.89
C ALA A 212 -2.52 -3.97 -39.85
N HIS A 213 -1.19 -3.98 -40.02
CA HIS A 213 -0.45 -3.05 -40.88
C HIS A 213 0.42 -3.76 -41.93
N GLY A 214 0.17 -5.06 -42.17
CA GLY A 214 0.80 -5.88 -43.20
C GLY A 214 -0.13 -6.20 -44.35
#